data_AF-A0A4W4H3L9-F1
#
_entry.id   AF-A0A4W4H3L9-F1
#
_cell.length_a   1.000
_cell.length_b   1.000
_cell.length_c   1.000
_cell.angle_alpha   90.00
_cell.angle_beta   90.00
_cell.angle_gamma   90.00
#
_symmetry.space_group_name_H-M   'P 1'
#
loop_
_entity.id
_entity.type
_entity.pdbx_description
1 polymer ?
#
loop_
_entity_poly.entity_id
_entity_poly.type
_entity_poly.pdbx_seq_one_letter_code
_entity_poly.pdbx_strand_id
1 'polypeptide(L)'
;MLGSGWFKRFCVPTPVWVLPEVQCYQSSTCCHGSSVTRVPRCKLGRQKLFLMNPASYRGMEDMATLPELHDGAIMHNLFTRYQQDLIYTNIGSILAAVNPYKQIPGLYDADAVELYSQHHLGDLPPHIYALANECYRCLWKRSDSQCVLISGESGAGKTESTKLLLKFLSVVSSGTLRETRVEQAIIQSSPIMEAFGNAKTVYNNNSSRFGKFIQLHFAQSGNIQGGCIIHYLLEKLINSPVV
;
A
#
# COMPACT_ATOMS: atom_id res chain seq x y z
N MET A 1 21.22 -13.97 0.58
CA MET A 1 22.00 -14.11 -0.67
C MET A 1 21.01 -14.23 -1.83
N LEU A 2 20.72 -13.15 -2.54
CA LEU A 2 19.84 -13.18 -3.71
C LEU A 2 20.71 -13.04 -4.96
N GLY A 3 20.72 -14.09 -5.78
CA GLY A 3 21.60 -14.26 -6.93
C GLY A 3 21.29 -13.32 -8.10
N SER A 4 22.36 -12.95 -8.79
CA SER A 4 22.50 -12.02 -9.91
C SER A 4 21.88 -12.48 -11.26
N GLY A 5 20.79 -13.25 -11.24
CA GLY A 5 20.27 -13.98 -12.41
C GLY A 5 19.24 -13.28 -13.30
N TRP A 6 18.82 -12.04 -13.00
CA TRP A 6 17.52 -11.54 -13.45
C TRP A 6 17.55 -10.45 -14.55
N PHE A 7 18.67 -10.12 -15.23
CA PHE A 7 18.71 -9.00 -16.22
C PHE A 7 19.36 -9.28 -17.64
N LYS A 8 18.69 -8.88 -18.74
CA LYS A 8 18.92 -9.11 -20.20
C LYS A 8 18.23 -7.97 -21.01
N ARG A 9 18.80 -7.54 -22.13
CA ARG A 9 18.43 -6.32 -22.88
C ARG A 9 18.03 -6.64 -24.32
N PHE A 10 17.02 -5.94 -24.83
CA PHE A 10 16.58 -5.97 -26.23
C PHE A 10 17.13 -4.77 -27.00
N CYS A 11 17.55 -4.95 -28.26
CA CYS A 11 17.82 -3.84 -29.18
C CYS A 11 16.51 -3.39 -29.84
N VAL A 12 15.81 -2.52 -29.14
CA VAL A 12 14.85 -1.56 -29.70
C VAL A 12 15.26 -0.21 -29.07
N PRO A 13 15.27 0.92 -29.81
CA PRO A 13 15.70 2.21 -29.26
C PRO A 13 14.85 2.64 -28.04
N THR A 14 13.68 2.03 -27.90
CA THR A 14 12.78 2.09 -26.74
C THR A 14 12.77 0.74 -26.01
N PRO A 15 12.93 0.70 -24.67
CA PRO A 15 12.72 -0.50 -23.87
C PRO A 15 11.30 -1.04 -24.05
N VAL A 16 11.16 -2.34 -23.84
CA VAL A 16 9.93 -3.08 -24.10
C VAL A 16 9.60 -4.02 -22.96
N TRP A 17 8.33 -4.26 -22.71
CA TRP A 17 7.81 -5.27 -21.79
C TRP A 17 7.77 -6.63 -22.46
N VAL A 18 8.08 -7.69 -21.69
CA VAL A 18 7.96 -9.09 -22.12
C VAL A 18 7.08 -9.82 -21.12
N LEU A 19 6.03 -10.51 -21.59
CA LEU A 19 5.09 -11.26 -20.77
C LEU A 19 5.63 -12.63 -20.27
N PRO A 20 5.16 -13.14 -19.11
CA PRO A 20 5.87 -14.11 -18.27
C PRO A 20 5.88 -15.60 -18.68
N GLU A 21 5.21 -16.03 -19.76
CA GLU A 21 5.40 -17.41 -20.26
C GLU A 21 6.85 -17.69 -20.67
N VAL A 22 7.66 -16.63 -20.80
CA VAL A 22 9.11 -16.70 -20.89
C VAL A 22 9.66 -16.03 -19.63
N GLN A 23 10.06 -16.83 -18.64
CA GLN A 23 10.69 -16.37 -17.39
C GLN A 23 11.81 -15.34 -17.70
N CYS A 24 11.60 -14.05 -17.41
CA CYS A 24 12.61 -12.98 -17.25
C CYS A 24 11.91 -11.59 -17.29
N TYR A 25 11.61 -10.99 -16.13
CA TYR A 25 11.24 -9.57 -16.05
C TYR A 25 12.50 -8.72 -15.92
N GLN A 26 12.69 -7.79 -16.85
CA GLN A 26 14.02 -7.30 -17.21
C GLN A 26 14.00 -5.82 -17.64
N SER A 27 13.95 -4.86 -16.71
CA SER A 27 14.09 -3.44 -17.06
C SER A 27 15.55 -2.98 -16.89
N SER A 28 16.18 -2.46 -17.95
CA SER A 28 17.45 -1.74 -17.81
C SER A 28 17.49 -0.51 -18.71
N THR A 29 17.73 0.65 -18.10
CA THR A 29 17.91 1.95 -18.77
C THR A 29 19.28 2.00 -19.41
N CYS A 30 19.36 2.50 -20.64
CA CYS A 30 20.62 2.75 -21.34
C CYS A 30 20.99 4.21 -21.17
N CYS A 31 22.04 4.49 -20.40
CA CYS A 31 23.11 5.45 -20.73
C CYS A 31 24.14 5.44 -19.60
N HIS A 32 25.40 5.18 -19.97
CA HIS A 32 26.62 5.12 -19.13
C HIS A 32 26.79 3.91 -18.19
N GLY A 33 27.31 2.82 -18.77
CA GLY A 33 28.18 1.87 -18.08
C GLY A 33 27.50 0.80 -17.23
N SER A 34 26.98 -0.27 -17.86
CA SER A 34 26.87 -1.64 -17.30
C SER A 34 26.21 -2.60 -18.33
N SER A 35 26.51 -3.89 -18.19
CA SER A 35 26.42 -5.04 -19.12
C SER A 35 25.10 -5.26 -19.88
N VAL A 36 25.19 -5.75 -21.13
CA VAL A 36 24.07 -6.05 -22.05
C VAL A 36 23.96 -7.56 -22.28
N THR A 37 22.76 -8.17 -22.11
CA THR A 37 22.54 -9.60 -22.41
C THR A 37 21.54 -9.79 -23.54
N ARG A 38 21.93 -10.40 -24.66
CA ARG A 38 21.06 -10.63 -25.84
C ARG A 38 20.11 -11.83 -25.64
N VAL A 39 18.86 -11.70 -26.08
CA VAL A 39 17.90 -12.81 -26.23
C VAL A 39 17.71 -13.12 -27.72
N PRO A 40 17.79 -14.38 -28.16
CA PRO A 40 17.57 -14.74 -29.57
C PRO A 40 16.14 -14.41 -30.02
N ARG A 41 16.03 -13.73 -31.17
CA ARG A 41 14.76 -13.28 -31.80
C ARG A 41 13.75 -14.41 -32.03
N CYS A 42 14.22 -15.65 -32.10
CA CYS A 42 13.46 -16.83 -32.49
C CYS A 42 12.48 -17.36 -31.40
N LYS A 43 12.51 -16.81 -30.18
CA LYS A 43 11.67 -17.26 -29.06
C LYS A 43 10.55 -16.31 -28.64
N LEU A 44 10.43 -15.12 -29.25
CA LEU A 44 9.40 -14.14 -28.91
C LEU A 44 8.52 -13.82 -30.12
N GLY A 45 7.23 -14.16 -30.04
CA GLY A 45 6.23 -13.66 -30.98
C GLY A 45 6.03 -12.15 -30.82
N ARG A 46 5.76 -11.43 -31.92
CA ARG A 46 5.50 -9.97 -31.93
C ARG A 46 4.40 -9.53 -30.96
N GLN A 47 3.47 -10.43 -30.63
CA GLN A 47 2.36 -10.19 -29.69
C GLN A 47 2.80 -10.14 -28.21
N LYS A 48 4.07 -10.41 -27.89
CA LYS A 48 4.59 -10.48 -26.51
C LYS A 48 5.51 -9.31 -26.15
N LEU A 49 5.51 -8.24 -26.96
CA LEU A 49 6.37 -7.06 -26.81
C LEU A 49 5.53 -5.79 -26.78
N PHE A 50 5.60 -5.05 -25.67
CA PHE A 50 4.93 -3.75 -25.53
C PHE A 50 5.96 -2.65 -25.36
N LEU A 51 5.77 -1.47 -25.96
CA LEU A 51 6.71 -0.36 -25.77
C LEU A 51 6.59 0.21 -24.35
N MET A 52 7.74 0.42 -23.71
CA MET A 52 7.79 1.07 -22.41
C MET A 52 7.76 2.60 -22.58
N ASN A 53 6.80 3.24 -21.91
CA ASN A 53 6.68 4.70 -21.91
C ASN A 53 7.87 5.33 -21.15
N PRO A 54 8.53 6.37 -21.70
CA PRO A 54 9.57 7.10 -20.99
C PRO A 54 9.17 7.68 -19.62
N ALA A 55 7.90 8.04 -19.43
CA ALA A 55 7.41 8.50 -18.13
C ALA A 55 7.50 7.42 -17.04
N SER A 56 7.43 6.15 -17.42
CA SER A 56 7.52 5.01 -16.50
C SER A 56 8.93 4.78 -15.94
N TYR A 57 9.98 5.42 -16.47
CA TYR A 57 11.36 5.21 -16.00
C TYR A 57 11.61 5.72 -14.58
N ARG A 58 10.90 6.78 -14.16
CA ARG A 58 11.15 7.42 -12.86
C ARG A 58 10.22 6.94 -11.75
N GLY A 59 9.26 6.08 -12.07
CA GLY A 59 8.17 5.71 -11.18
C GLY A 59 7.09 6.79 -11.17
N MET A 60 5.89 6.43 -11.61
CA MET A 60 4.72 7.32 -11.63
C MET A 60 3.91 7.19 -10.34
N GLU A 61 3.40 8.32 -9.87
CA GLU A 61 2.60 8.41 -8.66
C GLU A 61 1.19 7.83 -8.83
N ASP A 62 0.59 7.97 -10.01
CA ASP A 62 -0.70 7.36 -10.36
C ASP A 62 -0.58 6.47 -11.60
N MET A 63 -0.76 5.17 -11.41
CA MET A 63 -0.70 4.18 -12.47
C MET A 63 -1.93 4.19 -13.39
N ALA A 64 -3.04 4.83 -13.00
CA ALA A 64 -4.19 5.00 -13.91
C ALA A 64 -3.90 5.94 -15.08
N THR A 65 -2.83 6.74 -14.99
CA THR A 65 -2.36 7.60 -16.08
C THR A 65 -1.44 6.87 -17.09
N LEU A 66 -1.11 5.60 -16.84
CA LEU A 66 -0.32 4.79 -17.78
C LEU A 66 -1.11 4.56 -19.07
N PRO A 67 -0.51 4.76 -20.26
CA PRO A 67 -1.15 4.44 -21.53
C PRO A 67 -1.53 2.96 -21.66
N GLU A 68 -0.70 2.08 -21.08
CA GLU A 68 -0.92 0.64 -21.06
C GLU A 68 -0.72 0.13 -19.62
N LEU A 69 -1.80 -0.38 -19.03
CA LEU A 69 -1.80 -0.94 -17.68
C LEU A 69 -1.83 -2.47 -17.78
N HIS A 70 -0.64 -3.09 -17.76
CA HIS A 70 -0.47 -4.53 -17.71
C HIS A 70 0.48 -4.93 -16.57
N ASP A 71 0.51 -6.20 -16.18
CA ASP A 71 1.25 -6.70 -15.00
C ASP A 71 2.72 -6.26 -14.96
N GLY A 72 3.42 -6.33 -16.09
CA GLY A 72 4.82 -5.87 -16.19
C GLY A 72 5.02 -4.39 -15.86
N ALA A 73 4.12 -3.52 -16.33
CA ALA A 73 4.20 -2.08 -16.10
C ALA A 73 3.92 -1.74 -14.63
N ILE A 74 2.91 -2.39 -14.05
CA ILE A 74 2.57 -2.27 -12.62
C ILE A 74 3.76 -2.70 -11.77
N MET A 75 4.29 -3.91 -12.02
CA MET A 75 5.38 -4.48 -11.23
C MET A 75 6.63 -3.62 -11.27
N HIS A 76 7.02 -3.14 -12.45
CA HIS A 76 8.17 -2.25 -12.57
C HIS A 76 7.95 -0.91 -11.89
N ASN A 77 6.77 -0.31 -12.02
CA ASN A 77 6.48 0.97 -11.40
C ASN A 77 6.59 0.87 -9.87
N LEU A 78 5.96 -0.17 -9.28
CA LEU A 78 6.05 -0.45 -7.86
C LEU A 78 7.49 -0.73 -7.42
N PHE A 79 8.24 -1.52 -8.20
CA PHE A 79 9.63 -1.84 -7.89
C PHE A 79 10.55 -0.60 -7.93
N THR A 80 10.45 0.22 -8.99
CA THR A 80 11.26 1.44 -9.14
C THR A 80 10.96 2.43 -8.02
N ARG A 81 9.69 2.62 -7.65
CA ARG A 81 9.29 3.49 -6.52
C ARG A 81 9.76 2.95 -5.18
N TYR A 82 9.64 1.64 -4.96
CA TYR A 82 10.12 0.97 -3.76
C TYR A 82 11.64 1.14 -3.57
N GLN A 83 12.43 1.09 -4.64
CA GLN A 83 13.88 1.33 -4.57
C GLN A 83 14.24 2.77 -4.12
N GLN A 84 13.30 3.70 -4.22
CA GLN A 84 13.45 5.10 -3.82
C GLN A 84 12.76 5.40 -2.47
N ASP A 85 12.35 4.36 -1.72
CA ASP A 85 11.57 4.47 -0.49
C ASP A 85 10.19 5.13 -0.66
N LEU A 86 9.65 5.14 -1.89
CA LEU A 86 8.31 5.60 -2.21
C LEU A 86 7.34 4.41 -2.19
N ILE A 87 6.81 4.09 -1.01
CA ILE A 87 6.01 2.88 -0.80
C ILE A 87 4.55 2.98 -1.22
N TYR A 88 4.05 4.20 -1.42
CA TYR A 88 2.66 4.49 -1.78
C TYR A 88 2.55 4.87 -3.26
N THR A 89 1.57 4.30 -3.94
CA THR A 89 1.30 4.56 -5.37
C THR A 89 -0.21 4.51 -5.60
N ASN A 90 -0.77 5.50 -6.29
CA ASN A 90 -2.18 5.51 -6.67
C ASN A 90 -2.41 4.63 -7.89
N ILE A 91 -3.60 4.04 -7.94
CA ILE A 91 -4.16 3.32 -9.08
C ILE A 91 -5.59 3.85 -9.24
N GLY A 92 -5.72 5.04 -9.80
CA GLY A 92 -6.99 5.77 -9.79
C GLY A 92 -7.43 6.04 -8.35
N SER A 93 -8.57 5.46 -7.94
CA SER A 93 -9.11 5.63 -6.59
C SER A 93 -8.51 4.67 -5.54
N ILE A 94 -7.66 3.73 -5.95
CA ILE A 94 -7.05 2.74 -5.06
C ILE A 94 -5.64 3.19 -4.67
N LEU A 95 -5.28 3.09 -3.39
CA LEU A 95 -3.92 3.31 -2.91
C LEU A 95 -3.20 1.96 -2.76
N ALA A 96 -2.20 1.71 -3.59
CA ALA A 96 -1.30 0.58 -3.43
C ALA A 96 -0.18 0.94 -2.44
N ALA A 97 0.05 0.08 -1.46
CA ALA A 97 1.10 0.23 -0.45
C ALA A 97 1.99 -1.02 -0.43
N VAL A 98 3.31 -0.82 -0.54
CA VAL A 98 4.31 -1.89 -0.45
C VAL A 98 5.03 -1.81 0.89
N ASN A 99 4.98 -2.86 1.70
CA ASN A 99 5.59 -2.84 3.04
C ASN A 99 7.13 -2.65 2.93
N PRO A 100 7.71 -1.57 3.49
CA PRO A 100 9.15 -1.33 3.44
C PRO A 100 9.99 -2.26 4.31
N TYR A 101 9.39 -2.93 5.30
CA TYR A 101 10.10 -3.69 6.34
C TYR A 101 11.19 -2.89 7.09
N LYS A 102 11.14 -1.56 6.99
CA LYS A 102 12.00 -0.60 7.70
C LYS A 102 11.19 0.66 8.00
N GLN A 103 11.65 1.43 8.98
CA GLN A 103 11.11 2.76 9.21
C GLN A 103 11.65 3.73 8.16
N ILE A 104 10.78 4.54 7.58
CA ILE A 104 11.14 5.61 6.65
C ILE A 104 11.01 6.93 7.43
N PRO A 105 12.12 7.63 7.71
CA PRO A 105 12.08 8.90 8.46
C PRO A 105 11.20 9.94 7.78
N GLY A 106 10.44 10.74 8.55
CA GLY A 106 9.59 11.80 7.99
C GLY A 106 8.25 11.35 7.42
N LEU A 107 8.03 10.04 7.19
CA LEU A 107 6.84 9.58 6.47
C LEU A 107 5.54 9.69 7.28
N TYR A 108 5.61 9.51 8.60
CA TYR A 108 4.43 9.48 9.49
C TYR A 108 4.52 10.46 10.67
N ASP A 109 5.37 11.47 10.52
CA ASP A 109 5.63 12.49 11.54
C ASP A 109 4.47 13.50 11.63
N ALA A 110 4.47 14.33 12.67
CA ALA A 110 3.43 15.34 12.88
C ALA A 110 3.33 16.31 11.69
N ASP A 111 4.46 16.69 11.11
CA ASP A 111 4.54 17.56 9.94
C ASP A 111 3.82 16.95 8.73
N ALA A 112 3.91 15.63 8.54
CA ALA A 112 3.18 14.93 7.49
C ALA A 112 1.67 14.96 7.76
N VAL A 113 1.23 14.76 9.00
CA VAL A 113 -0.19 14.87 9.37
C VAL A 113 -0.73 16.27 9.06
N GLU A 114 -0.02 17.31 9.46
CA GLU A 114 -0.41 18.70 9.20
C GLU A 114 -0.46 18.98 7.69
N LEU A 115 0.61 18.63 6.96
CA LEU A 115 0.70 18.82 5.52
C LEU A 115 -0.49 18.18 4.79
N TYR A 116 -0.75 16.89 5.03
CA TYR A 116 -1.83 16.18 4.34
C TYR A 116 -3.23 16.59 4.79
N SER A 117 -3.41 17.13 6.00
CA SER A 117 -4.71 17.65 6.46
C SER A 117 -5.19 18.87 5.67
N GLN A 118 -4.25 19.67 5.15
CA GLN A 118 -4.51 20.92 4.46
C GLN A 118 -4.70 20.78 2.94
N HIS A 119 -4.42 19.61 2.37
CA HIS A 119 -4.41 19.38 0.93
C HIS A 119 -5.47 18.36 0.49
N HIS A 120 -5.93 18.47 -0.76
CA HIS A 120 -6.87 17.51 -1.35
C HIS A 120 -6.13 16.29 -1.92
N LEU A 121 -6.90 15.22 -2.17
CA LEU A 121 -6.38 14.04 -2.85
C LEU A 121 -5.90 14.43 -4.26
N GLY A 122 -4.61 14.17 -4.55
CA GLY A 122 -3.97 14.49 -5.83
C GLY A 122 -3.13 15.78 -5.83
N ASP A 123 -3.26 16.65 -4.82
CA ASP A 123 -2.42 17.85 -4.68
C ASP A 123 -0.99 17.48 -4.21
N LEU A 124 -0.90 16.41 -3.42
CA LEU A 124 0.33 15.90 -2.84
C LEU A 124 0.63 14.48 -3.35
N PRO A 125 1.88 13.99 -3.20
CA PRO A 125 2.24 12.62 -3.53
C PRO A 125 1.33 11.58 -2.86
N PRO A 126 1.20 10.37 -3.43
CA PRO A 126 0.37 9.31 -2.87
C PRO A 126 0.74 9.00 -1.42
N HIS A 127 -0.25 9.03 -0.55
CA HIS A 127 -0.03 8.76 0.87
C HIS A 127 -1.32 8.29 1.56
N ILE A 128 -1.17 7.48 2.61
CA ILE A 128 -2.32 7.00 3.39
C ILE A 128 -3.07 8.14 4.10
N TYR A 129 -2.39 9.22 4.45
CA TYR A 129 -3.00 10.41 5.02
C TYR A 129 -3.82 11.23 4.01
N ALA A 130 -3.43 11.24 2.74
CA ALA A 130 -4.25 11.84 1.69
C ALA A 130 -5.60 11.09 1.56
N LEU A 131 -5.56 9.75 1.58
CA LEU A 131 -6.75 8.91 1.58
C LEU A 131 -7.61 9.14 2.84
N ALA A 132 -6.99 9.24 4.01
CA ALA A 132 -7.68 9.51 5.26
C ALA A 132 -8.39 10.88 5.26
N ASN A 133 -7.70 11.92 4.77
CA ASN A 133 -8.25 13.27 4.68
C ASN A 133 -9.43 13.31 3.72
N GLU A 134 -9.30 12.70 2.55
CA GLU A 134 -10.40 12.65 1.59
C GLU A 134 -11.63 11.92 2.15
N CYS A 135 -11.41 10.81 2.86
CA CYS A 135 -12.48 10.10 3.58
C CYS A 135 -13.17 11.01 4.61
N TYR A 136 -12.39 11.72 5.44
CA TYR A 136 -12.94 12.64 6.43
C TYR A 136 -13.71 13.80 5.80
N ARG A 137 -13.20 14.39 4.71
CA ARG A 137 -13.87 15.47 3.98
C ARG A 137 -15.15 15.00 3.30
N CYS A 138 -15.14 13.80 2.72
CA CYS A 138 -16.31 13.22 2.06
C CYS A 138 -17.48 12.99 3.02
N LEU A 139 -17.20 12.68 4.29
CA LEU A 139 -18.22 12.56 5.34
C LEU A 139 -19.11 13.81 5.40
N TRP A 140 -18.52 15.00 5.36
CA TRP A 140 -19.22 16.28 5.43
C TRP A 140 -19.75 16.74 4.07
N LYS A 141 -18.96 16.54 3.00
CA LYS A 141 -19.33 16.98 1.65
C LYS A 141 -20.54 16.23 1.10
N ARG A 142 -20.63 14.92 1.37
CA ARG A 142 -21.71 14.06 0.87
C ARG A 142 -22.80 13.80 1.92
N SER A 143 -22.54 14.10 3.20
CA SER A 143 -23.43 13.75 4.32
C SER A 143 -23.74 12.24 4.41
N ASP A 144 -22.80 11.42 3.94
CA ASP A 144 -22.91 9.95 3.88
C ASP A 144 -21.76 9.28 4.62
N SER A 145 -22.03 8.10 5.19
CA SER A 145 -21.00 7.26 5.82
C SER A 145 -19.91 6.84 4.82
N GLN A 146 -18.65 6.96 5.22
CA GLN A 146 -17.50 6.56 4.42
C GLN A 146 -16.91 5.23 4.90
N CYS A 147 -16.31 4.48 3.99
CA CYS A 147 -15.71 3.18 4.27
C CYS A 147 -14.33 3.07 3.61
N VAL A 148 -13.33 2.65 4.38
CA VAL A 148 -11.99 2.34 3.88
C VAL A 148 -11.75 0.84 4.04
N LEU A 149 -11.54 0.15 2.92
CA LEU A 149 -11.21 -1.27 2.89
C LEU A 149 -9.71 -1.45 2.73
N ILE A 150 -9.08 -2.14 3.69
CA ILE A 150 -7.65 -2.47 3.64
C ILE A 150 -7.49 -3.97 3.40
N SER A 151 -7.11 -4.34 2.19
CA SER A 151 -6.88 -5.73 1.78
C SER A 151 -5.39 -6.02 1.58
N GLY A 152 -5.01 -7.29 1.66
CA GLY A 152 -3.65 -7.75 1.42
C GLY A 152 -3.36 -9.07 2.12
N GLU A 153 -2.30 -9.74 1.68
CA GLU A 153 -1.85 -11.00 2.28
C GLU A 153 -1.32 -10.82 3.71
N SER A 154 -1.03 -11.93 4.38
CA SER A 154 -0.39 -11.88 5.69
C SER A 154 0.98 -11.20 5.60
N GLY A 155 1.28 -10.27 6.51
CA GLY A 155 2.53 -9.50 6.50
C GLY A 155 2.55 -8.27 5.57
N ALA A 156 1.47 -8.00 4.82
CA ALA A 156 1.40 -6.85 3.92
C ALA A 156 1.34 -5.47 4.63
N GLY A 157 1.20 -5.43 5.97
CA GLY A 157 1.14 -4.17 6.73
C GLY A 157 -0.26 -3.59 6.94
N LYS A 158 -1.32 -4.39 6.79
CA LYS A 158 -2.71 -3.97 6.99
C LYS A 158 -2.94 -3.34 8.36
N THR A 159 -2.50 -4.00 9.44
CA THR A 159 -2.70 -3.55 10.82
C THR A 159 -2.01 -2.21 11.08
N GLU A 160 -0.78 -2.03 10.60
CA GLU A 160 -0.05 -0.76 10.73
C GLU A 160 -0.72 0.36 9.92
N SER A 161 -1.19 0.04 8.71
CA SER A 161 -1.98 0.99 7.89
C SER A 161 -3.26 1.44 8.61
N THR A 162 -3.97 0.52 9.27
CA THR A 162 -5.14 0.87 10.09
C THR A 162 -4.78 1.79 11.24
N LYS A 163 -3.68 1.52 11.97
CA LYS A 163 -3.23 2.39 13.07
C LYS A 163 -2.91 3.80 12.58
N LEU A 164 -2.23 3.92 11.44
CA LEU A 164 -1.89 5.21 10.83
C LEU A 164 -3.13 6.01 10.43
N LEU A 165 -4.12 5.36 9.81
CA LEU A 165 -5.41 6.00 9.47
C LEU A 165 -6.12 6.53 10.73
N LEU A 166 -6.21 5.71 11.78
CA LEU A 166 -6.87 6.09 13.03
C LEU A 166 -6.15 7.26 13.71
N LYS A 167 -4.81 7.24 13.74
CA LYS A 167 -3.99 8.33 14.27
C LYS A 167 -4.27 9.63 13.53
N PHE A 168 -4.25 9.60 12.20
CA PHE A 168 -4.54 10.78 11.38
C PHE A 168 -5.94 11.34 11.64
N LEU A 169 -6.97 10.48 11.62
CA LEU A 169 -8.35 10.90 11.86
C LEU A 169 -8.55 11.47 13.27
N SER A 170 -7.87 10.94 14.28
CA SER A 170 -7.94 11.45 15.65
C SER A 170 -7.36 12.86 15.77
N VAL A 171 -6.23 13.12 15.12
CA VAL A 171 -5.60 14.45 15.11
C VAL A 171 -6.47 15.46 14.37
N VAL A 172 -6.92 15.13 13.16
CA VAL A 172 -7.77 16.03 12.35
C VAL A 172 -9.10 16.32 13.04
N SER A 173 -9.65 15.32 13.73
CA SER A 173 -10.92 15.44 14.41
C SER A 173 -10.84 16.20 15.74
N SER A 174 -9.75 16.07 16.49
CA SER A 174 -9.60 16.79 17.77
C SER A 174 -9.00 18.19 17.63
N GLY A 175 -8.39 18.49 16.48
CA GLY A 175 -7.63 19.72 16.27
C GLY A 175 -6.37 19.81 17.14
N THR A 176 -5.98 18.72 17.82
CA THR A 176 -4.78 18.66 18.65
C THR A 176 -3.95 17.44 18.26
N LEU A 177 -2.62 17.57 18.32
CA LEU A 177 -1.70 16.44 18.12
C LEU A 177 -1.75 15.41 19.27
N ARG A 178 -2.62 15.59 20.26
CA ARG A 178 -2.74 14.69 21.41
C ARG A 178 -3.72 13.57 21.10
N GLU A 179 -3.31 12.36 21.44
CA GLU A 179 -4.18 11.19 21.30
C GLU A 179 -5.47 11.35 22.12
N THR A 180 -6.61 11.06 21.51
CA THR A 180 -7.90 11.10 22.20
C THR A 180 -8.10 9.83 23.02
N ARG A 181 -8.90 9.89 24.10
CA ARG A 181 -9.23 8.70 24.90
C ARG A 181 -9.88 7.59 24.05
N VAL A 182 -10.65 7.96 23.04
CA VAL A 182 -11.30 7.02 22.12
C VAL A 182 -10.28 6.35 21.21
N GLU A 183 -9.35 7.12 20.63
CA GLU A 183 -8.23 6.57 19.87
C GLU A 183 -7.39 5.62 20.72
N GLN A 184 -7.00 6.03 21.93
CA GLN A 184 -6.21 5.19 22.83
C GLN A 184 -6.92 3.88 23.15
N ALA A 185 -8.23 3.91 23.41
CA ALA A 185 -9.00 2.68 23.64
C ALA A 185 -9.01 1.75 22.39
N ILE A 186 -9.13 2.31 21.18
CA ILE A 186 -9.14 1.53 19.94
C ILE A 186 -7.74 0.97 19.62
N ILE A 187 -6.67 1.73 19.86
CA ILE A 187 -5.29 1.28 19.67
C ILE A 187 -4.90 0.25 20.74
N GLN A 188 -5.17 0.52 22.01
CA GLN A 188 -4.83 -0.36 23.15
C GLN A 188 -5.64 -1.66 23.19
N SER A 189 -6.85 -1.68 22.63
CA SER A 189 -7.60 -2.93 22.43
C SER A 189 -6.96 -3.86 21.40
N SER A 190 -6.12 -3.34 20.50
CA SER A 190 -5.49 -4.15 19.45
C SER A 190 -4.52 -5.19 20.03
N PRO A 191 -3.53 -4.85 20.89
CA PRO A 191 -2.67 -5.84 21.55
C PRO A 191 -3.42 -6.95 22.29
N ILE A 192 -4.53 -6.61 22.97
CA ILE A 192 -5.36 -7.60 23.68
C ILE A 192 -5.97 -8.57 22.67
N MET A 193 -6.58 -8.05 21.60
CA MET A 193 -7.19 -8.87 20.55
C MET A 193 -6.17 -9.65 19.71
N GLU A 194 -4.98 -9.08 19.51
CA GLU A 194 -3.85 -9.76 18.88
C GLU A 194 -3.38 -10.94 19.74
N ALA A 195 -3.32 -10.79 21.06
CA ALA A 195 -2.97 -11.89 21.96
C ALA A 195 -3.97 -13.06 21.90
N PHE A 196 -5.26 -12.79 21.63
CA PHE A 196 -6.29 -13.83 21.49
C PHE A 196 -6.46 -14.37 20.06
N GLY A 197 -6.17 -13.56 19.04
CA GLY A 197 -6.55 -13.83 17.65
C GLY A 197 -5.40 -13.89 16.64
N ASN A 198 -4.17 -13.55 17.05
CA ASN A 198 -2.99 -13.73 16.21
C ASN A 198 -2.36 -15.08 16.50
N ALA A 199 -2.03 -15.79 15.42
CA ALA A 199 -1.30 -17.04 15.49
C ALA A 199 -0.01 -16.93 14.69
N LYS A 200 1.03 -17.61 15.17
CA LYS A 200 2.23 -17.85 14.37
C LYS A 200 1.86 -18.78 13.21
N THR A 201 2.12 -18.33 11.99
CA THR A 201 2.01 -19.15 10.78
C THR A 201 3.41 -19.47 10.24
N VAL A 202 3.49 -20.37 9.26
CA VAL A 202 4.77 -20.72 8.59
C VAL A 202 5.45 -19.49 7.94
N TYR A 203 4.66 -18.48 7.54
CA TYR A 203 5.14 -17.33 6.75
C TYR A 203 5.12 -15.99 7.51
N ASN A 204 4.41 -15.91 8.64
CA ASN A 204 4.32 -14.69 9.46
C ASN A 204 4.14 -15.04 10.94
N ASN A 205 4.98 -14.46 11.80
CA ASN A 205 4.95 -14.67 13.24
C ASN A 205 3.79 -13.96 13.95
N ASN A 206 3.14 -12.97 13.30
CA ASN A 206 2.01 -12.21 13.86
C ASN A 206 0.88 -12.07 12.83
N SER A 207 0.26 -13.19 12.44
CA SER A 207 -0.84 -13.19 11.47
C SER A 207 -2.19 -13.06 12.18
N SER A 208 -2.89 -11.94 12.02
CA SER A 208 -4.30 -11.86 12.42
C SER A 208 -5.14 -12.80 11.56
N ARG A 209 -5.84 -13.75 12.20
CA ARG A 209 -6.76 -14.68 11.53
C ARG A 209 -8.23 -14.27 11.68
N PHE A 210 -8.47 -12.99 11.90
CA PHE A 210 -9.81 -12.41 12.06
C PHE A 210 -9.97 -11.19 11.15
N GLY A 211 -11.17 -11.02 10.61
CA GLY A 211 -11.58 -9.75 10.02
C GLY A 211 -11.84 -8.74 11.14
N LYS A 212 -11.36 -7.50 10.98
CA LYS A 212 -11.62 -6.40 11.92
C LYS A 212 -12.34 -5.29 11.19
N PHE A 213 -13.54 -4.95 11.66
CA PHE A 213 -14.28 -3.79 11.20
C PHE A 213 -14.31 -2.76 12.33
N ILE A 214 -13.83 -1.56 12.05
CA ILE A 214 -13.79 -0.47 13.03
C ILE A 214 -14.75 0.59 12.56
N GLN A 215 -15.80 0.81 13.34
CA GLN A 215 -16.77 1.87 13.12
C GLN A 215 -16.40 3.06 14.01
N LEU A 216 -16.23 4.24 13.40
CA LEU A 216 -16.03 5.50 14.10
C LEU A 216 -17.28 6.38 13.93
N HIS A 217 -17.70 7.00 15.01
CA HIS A 217 -18.82 7.94 15.03
C HIS A 217 -18.28 9.36 15.20
N PHE A 218 -18.63 10.24 14.27
CA PHE A 218 -18.26 11.65 14.31
C PHE A 218 -19.49 12.49 14.68
N ALA A 219 -19.32 13.38 15.65
CA ALA A 219 -20.29 14.41 15.97
C ALA A 219 -20.33 15.45 14.85
N GLN A 220 -21.46 16.16 14.71
CA GLN A 220 -21.64 17.22 13.70
C GLN A 220 -20.59 18.34 13.78
N SER A 221 -19.93 18.50 14.93
CA SER A 221 -18.81 19.42 15.12
C SER A 221 -17.49 18.97 14.49
N GLY A 222 -17.41 17.77 13.90
CA GLY A 222 -16.18 17.21 13.34
C GLY A 222 -15.43 16.25 14.28
N ASN A 223 -15.85 16.16 15.54
CA ASN A 223 -15.12 15.44 16.60
C ASN A 223 -15.51 13.95 16.68
N ILE A 224 -14.58 13.04 16.97
CA ILE A 224 -14.88 11.63 17.24
C ILE A 224 -15.66 11.55 18.56
N GLN A 225 -16.90 11.09 18.49
CA GLN A 225 -17.78 10.89 19.65
C GLN A 225 -17.59 9.50 20.27
N GLY A 226 -17.22 8.51 19.46
CA GLY A 226 -17.03 7.13 19.90
C GLY A 226 -16.73 6.19 18.75
N GLY A 227 -16.62 4.90 19.05
CA GLY A 227 -16.40 3.88 18.04
C GLY A 227 -16.69 2.47 18.56
N CYS A 228 -16.87 1.54 17.65
CA CYS A 228 -17.07 0.12 17.93
C CYS A 228 -16.11 -0.69 17.06
N ILE A 229 -15.61 -1.80 17.61
CA ILE A 229 -14.82 -2.77 16.86
C ILE A 229 -15.64 -4.05 16.77
N ILE A 230 -15.97 -4.45 15.55
CA ILE A 230 -16.66 -5.69 15.24
C ILE A 230 -15.63 -6.66 14.67
N HIS A 231 -15.52 -7.83 15.29
CA HIS A 231 -14.64 -8.90 14.85
C HIS A 231 -15.44 -9.93 14.05
N TYR A 232 -14.95 -10.28 12.87
CA TYR A 232 -15.54 -11.26 11.98
C TYR A 232 -14.64 -12.49 11.86
N LEU A 233 -15.26 -13.66 11.74
CA LEU A 233 -14.60 -14.93 11.41
C LEU A 233 -13.46 -15.30 12.37
N LEU A 234 -13.76 -15.39 13.68
CA LEU A 234 -12.89 -16.16 14.59
C LEU A 234 -12.82 -17.59 14.05
N GLU A 235 -11.66 -18.02 13.58
CA GLU A 235 -11.46 -19.41 13.21
C GLU A 235 -11.76 -20.31 14.42
N LYS A 236 -12.88 -21.02 14.34
CA LYS A 236 -13.27 -22.02 15.32
C LYS A 236 -12.55 -23.32 15.03
N LEU A 237 -11.21 -23.31 15.10
CA LEU A 237 -10.38 -24.52 15.06
C LEU A 237 -9.24 -24.43 16.08
N ILE A 238 -9.60 -24.20 17.35
CA ILE A 238 -8.85 -24.76 18.47
C ILE A 238 -9.56 -26.06 18.87
N ASN A 239 -9.69 -26.99 17.92
CA ASN A 239 -9.98 -28.38 18.28
C ASN A 239 -8.63 -29.08 18.47
N SER A 240 -8.22 -29.12 19.73
CA SER A 240 -7.26 -30.07 20.25
C SER A 240 -7.65 -31.48 19.76
N PRO A 241 -6.77 -32.24 19.08
CA PRO A 241 -6.76 -33.67 19.30
C PRO A 241 -5.96 -33.89 20.58
N VAL A 242 -6.67 -34.23 21.65
CA VAL A 242 -6.09 -35.11 22.65
C VAL A 242 -5.75 -36.40 21.92
N VAL A 243 -4.45 -36.66 21.70
CA VAL A 243 -3.82 -37.98 21.73
C VAL A 243 -2.40 -37.79 22.24
#